data_AF-A0A2H0KE44-F1
#
_entry.id   AF-A0A2H0KE44-F1
#
_cell.length_a   1.000
_cell.length_b   1.000
_cell.length_c   1.000
_cell.angle_alpha   90.00
_cell.angle_beta   90.00
_cell.angle_gamma   90.00
#
_symmetry.space_group_name_H-M   'P 1'
#
loop_
_entity.id
_entity.type
_entity.pdbx_description
1 polymer ?
#
loop_
_entity_poly.entity_id
_entity_poly.type
_entity_poly.pdbx_seq_one_letter_code
_entity_poly.pdbx_strand_id
1 'polypeptide(L)'
;MLETTAKTETPVKKRRRKGLGEIHLEGTCRFQVEILNSRIPRLNEVMAKSGYRTKREFWDSAVNLLEWAIVKHLEGGRVGVQTEEGTFLPLEMPPVTLLKKATP
;
A
#
# COMPACT_ATOMS: atom_id res chain seq x y z
N MET A 1 13.39 -23.07 45.96
CA MET A 1 12.07 -22.92 45.31
C MET A 1 12.31 -22.26 43.97
N LEU A 2 11.96 -22.93 42.86
CA LEU A 2 12.16 -22.43 41.49
C LEU A 2 10.98 -21.53 41.12
N GLU A 3 11.23 -20.26 40.88
CA GLU A 3 10.22 -19.34 40.35
C GLU A 3 10.11 -19.49 38.84
N THR A 4 8.97 -20.01 38.41
CA THR A 4 8.57 -20.21 37.03
C THR A 4 8.18 -18.86 36.41
N THR A 5 9.00 -18.28 35.54
CA THR A 5 8.61 -17.10 34.76
C THR A 5 7.72 -17.52 33.60
N ALA A 6 6.40 -17.32 33.76
CA ALA A 6 5.42 -17.49 32.70
C ALA A 6 5.61 -16.38 31.64
N LYS A 7 6.10 -16.75 30.45
CA LYS A 7 6.15 -15.84 29.29
C LYS A 7 4.73 -15.61 28.79
N THR A 8 4.25 -14.38 28.89
CA THR A 8 2.98 -13.95 28.29
C THR A 8 3.18 -13.77 26.79
N GLU A 9 2.80 -14.77 26.00
CA GLU A 9 2.75 -14.65 24.54
C GLU A 9 1.55 -13.77 24.14
N THR A 10 1.81 -12.58 23.61
CA THR A 10 0.77 -11.76 23.00
C THR A 10 0.30 -12.42 21.70
N PRO A 11 -1.02 -12.61 21.50
CA PRO A 11 -1.51 -13.27 20.31
C PRO A 11 -1.26 -12.38 19.09
N VAL A 12 -0.36 -12.84 18.22
CA VAL A 12 -0.13 -12.22 16.90
C VAL A 12 -1.41 -12.41 16.09
N LYS A 13 -2.21 -11.35 15.93
CA LYS A 13 -3.37 -11.35 15.03
C LYS A 13 -2.88 -11.60 13.61
N LYS A 14 -2.94 -12.87 13.17
CA LYS A 14 -2.79 -13.23 11.76
C LYS A 14 -3.93 -12.57 10.98
N ARG A 15 -3.63 -11.51 10.23
CA ARG A 15 -4.56 -10.93 9.25
C ARG A 15 -4.90 -12.02 8.25
N ARG A 16 -6.11 -12.60 8.37
CA ARG A 16 -6.67 -13.43 7.31
C ARG A 16 -6.87 -12.52 6.10
N ARG A 17 -6.16 -12.81 5.01
CA ARG A 17 -6.47 -12.23 3.70
C ARG A 17 -7.85 -12.76 3.30
N LYS A 18 -8.83 -11.85 3.21
CA LYS A 18 -10.16 -12.18 2.69
C LYS A 18 -10.09 -12.37 1.18
N GLY A 19 -10.87 -13.31 0.65
CA GLY A 19 -10.96 -13.56 -0.78
C GLY A 19 -11.64 -12.40 -1.51
N LEU A 20 -11.34 -12.22 -2.80
CA LEU A 20 -11.89 -11.13 -3.63
C LEU A 20 -13.43 -11.04 -3.62
N GLY A 21 -14.13 -12.15 -3.38
CA GLY A 21 -15.60 -12.22 -3.31
C GLY A 21 -16.22 -11.75 -1.99
N GLU A 22 -15.43 -11.52 -0.94
CA GLU A 22 -15.93 -11.05 0.37
C GLU A 22 -15.86 -9.52 0.51
N ILE A 23 -15.29 -8.82 -0.47
CA ILE A 23 -15.11 -7.36 -0.47
C ILE A 23 -16.47 -6.64 -0.47
N HIS A 24 -17.52 -7.27 -1.03
CA HIS A 24 -18.88 -6.71 -1.09
C HIS A 24 -19.64 -6.77 0.23
N LEU A 25 -19.14 -7.52 1.23
CA LEU A 25 -19.75 -7.65 2.56
C LEU A 25 -19.29 -6.55 3.54
N GLU A 26 -18.28 -5.75 3.16
CA GLU A 26 -17.77 -4.67 4.01
C GLU A 26 -18.34 -3.31 3.59
N GLY A 27 -18.76 -2.52 4.58
CA GLY A 27 -19.24 -1.16 4.36
C GLY A 27 -18.14 -0.24 3.83
N THR A 28 -18.48 0.66 2.92
CA THR A 28 -17.54 1.67 2.44
C THR A 28 -17.33 2.76 3.48
N CYS A 29 -16.07 3.15 3.72
CA CYS A 29 -15.73 4.35 4.49
C CYS A 29 -15.38 5.51 3.56
N ARG A 30 -15.78 6.74 3.90
CA ARG A 30 -15.32 7.96 3.22
C ARG A 30 -14.08 8.47 3.94
N PHE A 31 -13.01 8.69 3.19
CA PHE A 31 -11.81 9.37 3.66
C PHE A 31 -11.51 10.54 2.72
N GLN A 32 -10.99 11.63 3.28
CA GLN A 32 -10.66 12.85 2.55
C GLN A 32 -9.15 13.07 2.64
N VAL A 33 -8.53 13.36 1.50
CA VAL A 33 -7.09 13.66 1.40
C VAL A 33 -6.88 14.97 0.67
N GLU A 34 -5.89 15.72 1.12
CA GLU A 34 -5.42 16.92 0.44
C GLU A 34 -4.26 16.55 -0.49
N ILE A 35 -4.33 17.00 -1.74
CA ILE A 35 -3.26 16.84 -2.72
C ILE A 35 -2.88 18.20 -3.27
N LEU A 36 -1.59 18.37 -3.61
CA LEU A 36 -1.12 19.59 -4.23
C LEU A 36 -1.78 19.76 -5.61
N ASN A 37 -2.28 20.97 -5.90
CA ASN A 37 -2.87 21.29 -7.20
C ASN A 37 -1.91 21.00 -8.37
N SER A 38 -0.60 21.16 -8.15
CA SER A 38 0.44 20.83 -9.14
C SER A 38 0.51 19.35 -9.52
N ARG A 39 -0.04 18.45 -8.69
CA ARG A 39 -0.10 17.00 -8.97
C ARG A 39 -1.33 16.60 -9.78
N ILE A 40 -2.38 17.44 -9.83
CA ILE A 40 -3.63 17.14 -10.52
C ILE A 40 -3.43 16.86 -12.02
N PRO A 41 -2.65 17.66 -12.79
CA PRO A 41 -2.44 17.40 -14.21
C PRO A 41 -1.81 16.02 -14.46
N ARG A 42 -0.78 15.67 -13.69
CA ARG A 42 -0.11 14.37 -13.78
C ARG A 42 -1.04 13.22 -13.41
N LEU A 43 -1.85 13.39 -12.36
CA LEU A 43 -2.82 12.37 -11.95
C LEU A 43 -3.85 12.10 -13.07
N ASN A 44 -4.41 13.15 -13.68
CA ASN A 44 -5.36 13.01 -14.78
C ASN A 44 -4.71 12.36 -16.01
N GLU A 45 -3.47 12.72 -16.34
CA GLU A 45 -2.71 12.10 -17.43
C GLU A 45 -2.52 10.60 -17.21
N VAL A 46 -2.11 10.20 -16.00
CA VAL A 46 -1.92 8.80 -15.65
C VAL A 46 -3.24 8.03 -15.72
N MET A 47 -4.32 8.59 -15.17
CA MET A 47 -5.66 7.97 -15.25
C MET A 47 -6.10 7.74 -16.70
N ALA A 48 -5.91 8.73 -17.57
CA ALA A 48 -6.25 8.60 -18.99
C ALA A 48 -5.45 7.48 -19.69
N LYS A 49 -4.15 7.35 -19.37
CA LYS A 49 -3.29 6.30 -19.94
C LYS A 49 -3.59 4.89 -19.43
N SER A 50 -4.10 4.77 -18.21
CA SER A 50 -4.34 3.49 -17.55
C SER A 50 -5.78 2.96 -17.70
N GLY A 51 -6.69 3.78 -18.23
CA GLY A 51 -8.07 3.37 -18.52
C GLY A 51 -9.01 3.39 -17.31
N TYR A 52 -8.60 3.98 -16.18
CA TYR A 52 -9.50 4.15 -15.03
C TYR A 52 -10.59 5.17 -15.34
N ARG A 53 -11.84 4.81 -15.03
CA ARG A 53 -13.02 5.63 -15.34
C ARG A 53 -13.30 6.67 -14.27
N THR A 54 -12.91 6.37 -13.03
CA THR A 54 -13.14 7.26 -11.90
C THR A 54 -11.88 7.42 -11.04
N LYS A 55 -11.79 8.55 -10.33
CA LYS A 55 -10.71 8.77 -9.34
C LYS A 55 -10.74 7.71 -8.24
N ARG A 56 -11.93 7.21 -7.89
CA ARG A 56 -12.10 6.13 -6.92
C ARG A 56 -11.43 4.85 -7.40
N GLU A 57 -11.70 4.41 -8.62
CA GLU A 57 -11.07 3.21 -9.20
C GLU A 57 -9.55 3.33 -9.23
N PHE A 58 -9.03 4.51 -9.61
CA PHE A 58 -7.61 4.80 -9.59
C PHE A 58 -7.03 4.67 -8.17
N TRP A 59 -7.69 5.29 -7.18
CA TRP A 59 -7.25 5.23 -5.78
C TRP A 59 -7.34 3.82 -5.19
N ASP A 60 -8.43 3.09 -5.42
CA ASP A 60 -8.61 1.72 -4.97
C ASP A 60 -7.50 0.82 -5.54
N SER A 61 -7.18 0.97 -6.83
CA SER A 61 -6.08 0.23 -7.45
C SER A 61 -4.70 0.62 -6.90
N ALA A 62 -4.46 1.91 -6.67
CA ALA A 62 -3.19 2.39 -6.12
C ALA A 62 -2.95 1.89 -4.69
N VAL A 63 -3.99 1.90 -3.84
CA VAL A 63 -3.93 1.39 -2.47
C VAL A 63 -3.67 -0.11 -2.46
N ASN A 64 -4.38 -0.88 -3.29
CA ASN A 64 -4.17 -2.33 -3.40
C ASN A 64 -2.74 -2.68 -3.85
N LEU A 65 -2.20 -1.95 -4.83
CA LEU A 65 -0.83 -2.15 -5.29
C LEU A 65 0.19 -1.86 -4.17
N LEU A 66 -0.01 -0.78 -3.42
CA LEU A 66 0.83 -0.42 -2.30
C LEU A 66 0.77 -1.46 -1.19
N GLU A 67 -0.43 -1.93 -0.83
CA GLU A 67 -0.61 -3.00 0.15
C GLU A 67 0.13 -4.27 -0.29
N TRP A 68 -0.08 -4.69 -1.54
CA TRP A 68 0.60 -5.87 -2.10
C TRP A 68 2.12 -5.74 -2.02
N ALA A 69 2.66 -4.59 -2.42
CA ALA A 69 4.09 -4.31 -2.41
C ALA A 69 4.68 -4.34 -1.00
N ILE A 70 3.99 -3.73 -0.02
CA ILE A 70 4.37 -3.76 1.39
C ILE A 70 4.43 -5.20 1.89
N VAL A 71 3.39 -6.01 1.63
CA VAL A 71 3.39 -7.39 2.11
C VAL A 71 4.49 -8.22 1.46
N LYS A 72 4.74 -8.05 0.15
CA LYS A 72 5.84 -8.75 -0.52
C LYS A 72 7.20 -8.40 0.07
N HIS A 73 7.41 -7.14 0.42
CA HIS A 73 8.62 -6.71 1.10
C HIS A 73 8.76 -7.36 2.49
N LEU A 74 7.68 -7.40 3.28
CA LEU A 74 7.67 -8.05 4.60
C LEU A 74 7.89 -9.56 4.54
N GLU A 75 7.49 -10.21 3.45
CA GLU A 75 7.76 -11.63 3.14
C GLU A 75 9.23 -11.87 2.70
N GLY A 76 10.07 -10.83 2.62
CA GLY A 76 11.46 -10.91 2.16
C GLY A 76 11.63 -10.84 0.64
N GLY A 77 10.55 -10.56 -0.10
CA GLY A 77 10.56 -10.37 -1.55
C GLY A 77 11.03 -8.97 -1.98
N ARG A 78 11.35 -8.83 -3.27
CA ARG A 78 11.63 -7.55 -3.92
C ARG A 78 10.52 -7.22 -4.91
N VAL A 79 10.09 -5.98 -4.93
CA VAL A 79 9.14 -5.44 -5.91
C VAL A 79 9.93 -4.72 -6.98
N GLY A 80 9.57 -4.92 -8.25
CA GLY A 80 10.31 -4.38 -9.37
C GLY A 80 9.51 -4.43 -10.67
N VAL A 81 10.08 -3.84 -11.71
CA VAL A 81 9.57 -3.93 -13.08
C VAL A 81 10.40 -4.98 -13.81
N GLN A 82 9.73 -5.83 -14.58
CA GLN A 82 10.41 -6.67 -15.55
C GLN A 82 10.36 -5.96 -16.90
N THR A 83 11.52 -5.74 -17.52
CA THR A 83 11.60 -5.15 -18.86
C THR A 83 11.16 -6.17 -19.92
N GLU A 84 10.93 -5.70 -21.15
CA GLU A 84 10.60 -6.59 -22.28
C GLU A 84 11.74 -7.59 -22.57
N GLU A 85 12.99 -7.23 -22.26
CA GLU A 85 14.15 -8.12 -22.36
C GLU A 85 14.27 -9.11 -21.18
N GLY A 86 13.31 -9.11 -20.25
CA GLY A 86 13.28 -10.00 -19.09
C GLY A 86 14.15 -9.56 -17.91
N THR A 87 14.76 -8.38 -17.97
CA THR A 87 15.60 -7.86 -16.88
C THR A 87 14.73 -7.36 -15.73
N PHE A 88 15.05 -7.79 -14.50
CA PHE A 88 14.34 -7.31 -13.30
C PHE A 88 15.01 -6.05 -12.75
N LEU A 89 14.26 -4.95 -12.73
CA LEU A 89 14.66 -3.68 -12.14
C LEU A 89 13.92 -3.46 -10.82
N PRO A 90 14.60 -3.51 -9.66
CA PRO A 90 13.94 -3.28 -8.38
C PRO A 90 13.38 -1.86 -8.33
N LEU A 91 12.13 -1.75 -7.89
CA LEU A 91 11.50 -0.47 -7.61
C LEU A 91 11.82 -0.10 -6.16
N GLU A 92 12.51 1.01 -5.97
CA GLU A 92 12.69 1.57 -4.65
C GLU A 92 11.44 2.36 -4.26
N MET A 93 10.87 2.01 -3.11
CA MET A 93 9.88 2.86 -2.46
C MET A 93 10.56 4.21 -2.18
N PRO A 94 10.03 5.35 -2.67
CA PRO A 94 10.59 6.64 -2.32
C PRO A 94 10.62 6.76 -0.80
N PRO A 95 11.70 7.30 -0.21
CA PRO A 95 11.82 7.38 1.23
C PRO A 95 10.60 8.14 1.76
N VAL A 96 9.96 7.57 2.79
CA VAL A 96 8.99 8.32 3.59
C VAL A 96 9.80 9.37 4.33
N THR A 97 10.10 10.49 3.67
CA THR A 97 10.37 11.73 4.39
C THR A 97 9.06 12.08 5.08
N LEU A 98 8.89 11.55 6.29
CA LEU A 98 8.07 12.22 7.29
C LEU A 98 8.59 13.65 7.25
N LEU A 99 7.79 14.57 6.70
CA LEU A 99 8.05 16.00 6.78
C LEU A 99 8.26 16.26 8.27
N LYS A 100 9.53 16.32 8.70
CA LYS A 100 9.85 16.85 10.02
C LYS A 100 9.18 18.21 9.99
N LYS A 101 8.15 18.39 10.82
CA LYS A 101 7.48 19.68 10.98
C LYS A 101 8.57 20.73 11.00
N ALA A 102 8.54 21.66 10.06
CA ALA A 102 9.23 22.92 10.26
C ALA A 102 8.57 23.52 11.50
N THR A 103 9.19 23.33 12.65
CA THR A 103 8.81 24.01 13.87
C THR A 103 9.03 25.51 13.60
N PRO A 104 8.03 26.36 13.84
CA PRO A 104 8.16 27.80 13.66
C PRO A 104 9.24 28.40 14.57
#